data_AF-A0A2H1L091-F1
#
_entry.id   AF-A0A2H1L091-F1
#
_cell.length_a   1.000
_cell.length_b   1.000
_cell.length_c   1.000
_cell.angle_alpha   90.00
_cell.angle_beta   90.00
_cell.angle_gamma   90.00
#
_symmetry.space_group_name_H-M   'P 1'
#
loop_
_entity.id
_entity.type
_entity.pdbx_description
1 polymer ?
#
loop_
_entity_poly.entity_id
_entity_poly.type
_entity_poly.pdbx_seq_one_letter_code
_entity_poly.pdbx_strand_id
1 'polypeptide(L)'
;MVSRVRGAFNDVSGSADIADDLADSKAEVIIQTASVDTRSEGRDEHLRSADFFDVETYPEIRFFSSAIDEVDEGSYIVTGELTIRDMTKTVSVPLELIGVETDPYGELRAGLEGSRRIDRKDWGVTWNTKLDSGGVLVSDKITLEFELSLIKNLAEAAPTESSDTTAQDEATTEAPQTESQHRAEAPAPIAESSAPVTEGPEPVTEALAEPSEPRTEATPASTHEPIAETAPAQQEFPPAPPVKPVQKPTEPTPATPPTEAPQPQSSGKPLGKLFGLR
;
A
#
# COMPACT_ATOMS: atom_id res chain seq x y z
N MET A 1 -6.59 -32.39 -0.44
CA MET A 1 -5.51 -31.57 -1.01
C MET A 1 -5.53 -30.22 -0.29
N VAL A 2 -4.38 -29.68 0.11
CA VAL A 2 -4.28 -28.33 0.69
C VAL A 2 -3.72 -27.42 -0.40
N SER A 3 -4.42 -26.33 -0.73
CA SER A 3 -3.99 -25.35 -1.73
C SER A 3 -4.13 -23.93 -1.19
N ARG A 4 -3.38 -22.99 -1.78
CA ARG A 4 -3.48 -21.56 -1.47
C ARG A 4 -4.56 -20.95 -2.34
N VAL A 5 -5.59 -20.37 -1.72
CA VAL A 5 -6.56 -19.50 -2.39
C VAL A 5 -5.96 -18.09 -2.44
N ARG A 6 -5.96 -17.49 -3.64
CA ARG A 6 -5.61 -16.08 -3.84
C ARG A 6 -6.89 -15.28 -4.08
N GLY A 7 -6.89 -14.05 -3.60
CA GLY A 7 -7.94 -13.08 -3.84
C GLY A 7 -7.42 -11.67 -3.63
N ALA A 8 -8.19 -10.70 -4.09
CA ALA A 8 -7.89 -9.28 -3.97
C ALA A 8 -9.17 -8.51 -3.60
N PHE A 9 -8.99 -7.26 -3.21
CA PHE A 9 -10.07 -6.28 -3.15
C PHE A 9 -9.90 -5.35 -4.35
N ASN A 10 -10.95 -5.21 -5.14
CA ASN A 10 -10.90 -4.44 -6.39
C ASN A 10 -11.20 -2.95 -6.20
N ASP A 11 -11.74 -2.55 -5.05
CA ASP A 11 -12.05 -1.17 -4.69
C ASP A 11 -11.27 -0.77 -3.43
N VAL A 12 -10.17 -0.07 -3.67
CA VAL A 12 -9.21 0.38 -2.66
C VAL A 12 -8.86 1.83 -2.95
N SER A 13 -8.90 2.66 -1.91
CA SER A 13 -8.40 4.03 -1.96
C SER A 13 -7.42 4.26 -0.82
N GLY A 14 -6.52 5.22 -1.00
CA GLY A 14 -5.55 5.59 0.02
C GLY A 14 -4.82 6.88 -0.31
N SER A 15 -4.23 7.46 0.72
CA SER A 15 -3.42 8.68 0.64
C SER A 15 -2.28 8.60 1.62
N ALA A 16 -1.18 9.28 1.31
CA ALA A 16 -0.04 9.40 2.21
C ALA A 16 0.48 10.83 2.21
N ASP A 17 0.67 11.37 3.41
CA ASP A 17 1.32 12.64 3.67
C ASP A 17 2.72 12.35 4.20
N ILE A 18 3.72 12.61 3.36
CA ILE A 18 5.13 12.38 3.69
C ILE A 18 5.72 13.68 4.23
N ALA A 19 6.05 13.69 5.52
CA ALA A 19 6.69 14.80 6.21
C ALA A 19 8.21 14.77 6.04
N ASP A 20 8.90 15.85 6.43
CA ASP A 20 10.36 15.92 6.43
C ASP A 20 10.99 14.87 7.37
N ASP A 21 10.34 14.64 8.52
CA ASP A 21 10.61 13.49 9.38
C ASP A 21 9.63 12.36 9.01
N LEU A 22 10.17 11.20 8.63
CA LEU A 22 9.35 10.03 8.27
C LEU A 22 8.48 9.56 9.43
N ALA A 23 8.92 9.74 10.68
CA ALA A 23 8.14 9.35 11.85
C ALA A 23 6.83 10.15 12.00
N ASP A 24 6.78 11.37 11.46
CA ASP A 24 5.59 12.23 11.45
C ASP A 24 4.69 12.01 10.23
N SER A 25 5.11 11.16 9.30
CA SER A 25 4.37 10.84 8.08
C SER A 25 3.14 9.99 8.37
N LYS A 26 2.09 10.18 7.57
CA LYS A 26 0.80 9.50 7.74
C LYS A 26 0.36 8.84 6.46
N ALA A 27 -0.26 7.68 6.57
CA ALA A 27 -0.89 6.97 5.48
C ALA A 27 -2.26 6.44 5.93
N GLU A 28 -3.26 6.58 5.06
CA GLU A 28 -4.58 6.01 5.21
C GLU A 28 -4.88 5.10 4.02
N VAL A 29 -5.50 3.96 4.29
CA VAL A 29 -6.06 3.06 3.26
C VAL A 29 -7.47 2.66 3.66
N ILE A 30 -8.40 2.78 2.73
CA ILE A 30 -9.80 2.34 2.86
C ILE A 30 -10.07 1.29 1.76
N ILE A 31 -10.56 0.14 2.17
CA ILE A 31 -10.87 -0.99 1.30
C ILE A 31 -12.36 -1.29 1.42
N GLN A 32 -13.09 -1.32 0.30
CA GLN A 32 -14.49 -1.71 0.30
C GLN A 32 -14.59 -3.23 0.35
N THR A 33 -15.12 -3.77 1.45
CA THR A 33 -15.19 -5.22 1.70
C THR A 33 -16.01 -5.98 0.66
N ALA A 34 -17.05 -5.34 0.11
CA ALA A 34 -17.88 -5.89 -0.96
C ALA A 34 -17.07 -6.19 -2.24
N SER A 35 -15.93 -5.52 -2.45
CA SER A 35 -15.08 -5.69 -3.63
C SER A 35 -14.18 -6.93 -3.61
N VAL A 36 -14.33 -7.80 -2.60
CA VAL A 36 -13.60 -9.07 -2.51
C VAL A 36 -13.85 -9.94 -3.75
N ASP A 37 -12.76 -10.42 -4.32
CA ASP A 37 -12.73 -11.28 -5.50
C ASP A 37 -11.67 -12.37 -5.34
N THR A 38 -12.11 -13.62 -5.29
CA THR A 38 -11.26 -14.81 -5.28
C THR A 38 -11.42 -15.62 -6.56
N ARG A 39 -12.01 -15.03 -7.60
CA ARG A 39 -12.39 -15.63 -8.87
C ARG A 39 -13.38 -16.78 -8.72
N SER A 40 -14.24 -16.71 -7.70
CA SER A 40 -15.25 -17.73 -7.41
C SER A 40 -16.44 -17.09 -6.72
N GLU A 41 -17.48 -16.81 -7.50
CA GLU A 41 -18.67 -16.08 -7.07
C GLU A 41 -19.26 -16.62 -5.76
N GLY A 42 -19.52 -17.93 -5.66
CA GLY A 42 -20.07 -18.53 -4.44
C GLY A 42 -19.17 -18.41 -3.20
N ARG A 43 -17.83 -18.35 -3.37
CA ARG A 43 -16.91 -18.08 -2.25
C ARG A 43 -16.91 -16.60 -1.90
N ASP A 44 -16.97 -15.73 -2.88
CA ASP A 44 -16.98 -14.28 -2.69
C ASP A 44 -18.27 -13.84 -1.98
N GLU A 45 -19.41 -14.41 -2.35
CA GLU A 45 -20.68 -14.25 -1.62
C GLU A 45 -20.57 -14.69 -0.16
N HIS A 46 -19.92 -15.82 0.10
CA HIS A 46 -19.73 -16.30 1.46
C HIS A 46 -18.75 -15.43 2.26
N LEU A 47 -17.68 -14.93 1.65
CA LEU A 47 -16.75 -13.99 2.29
C LEU A 47 -17.45 -12.67 2.66
N ARG A 48 -18.46 -12.25 1.89
CA ARG A 48 -19.24 -11.05 2.20
C ARG A 48 -20.24 -11.24 3.34
N SER A 49 -20.56 -12.48 3.72
CA SER A 49 -21.57 -12.79 4.73
C SER A 49 -21.10 -12.48 6.17
N ALA A 50 -22.03 -12.56 7.12
CA ALA A 50 -21.80 -12.36 8.55
C ALA A 50 -20.77 -13.32 9.18
N ASP A 51 -20.50 -14.45 8.53
CA ASP A 51 -19.50 -15.44 8.96
C ASP A 51 -18.06 -14.96 8.74
N PHE A 52 -17.88 -14.00 7.83
CA PHE A 52 -16.58 -13.44 7.45
C PHE A 52 -16.55 -11.92 7.60
N PHE A 53 -16.66 -11.15 6.51
CA PHE A 53 -16.50 -9.70 6.54
C PHE A 53 -17.76 -8.96 6.99
N ASP A 54 -18.94 -9.58 6.86
CA ASP A 54 -20.23 -8.99 7.26
C ASP A 54 -20.42 -7.60 6.63
N VAL A 55 -20.38 -7.54 5.29
CA VAL A 55 -20.23 -6.29 4.52
C VAL A 55 -21.40 -5.32 4.69
N GLU A 56 -22.57 -5.83 5.06
CA GLU A 56 -23.75 -5.02 5.36
C GLU A 56 -23.57 -4.22 6.65
N THR A 57 -22.83 -4.78 7.62
CA THR A 57 -22.56 -4.14 8.92
C THR A 57 -21.24 -3.37 8.90
N TYR A 58 -20.23 -3.92 8.22
CA TYR A 58 -18.87 -3.39 8.15
C TYR A 58 -18.43 -3.26 6.69
N PRO A 59 -18.88 -2.21 5.98
CA PRO A 59 -18.62 -2.07 4.55
C PRO A 59 -17.13 -1.86 4.24
N GLU A 60 -16.33 -1.41 5.21
CA GLU A 60 -14.96 -0.98 4.99
C GLU A 60 -13.97 -1.69 5.92
N ILE A 61 -12.80 -2.02 5.36
CA ILE A 61 -11.57 -2.27 6.11
C ILE A 61 -10.73 -0.99 6.05
N ARG A 62 -10.18 -0.57 7.19
CA ARG A 62 -9.44 0.69 7.31
C ARG A 62 -8.08 0.46 7.93
N PHE A 63 -7.06 1.10 7.36
CA PHE A 63 -5.72 1.16 7.92
C PHE A 63 -5.30 2.61 8.09
N PHE A 64 -4.78 2.95 9.26
CA PHE A 64 -4.19 4.26 9.56
C PHE A 64 -2.80 4.06 10.13
N SER A 65 -1.77 4.64 9.51
CA SER A 65 -0.42 4.57 10.06
C SER A 65 -0.28 5.45 11.31
N SER A 66 0.57 4.99 12.22
CA SER A 66 1.00 5.72 13.41
C SER A 66 2.49 6.04 13.38
N ALA A 67 3.28 5.31 12.60
CA ALA A 67 4.70 5.58 12.38
C ALA A 67 5.16 4.96 11.05
N ILE A 68 6.12 5.62 10.39
CA ILE A 68 6.83 5.11 9.23
C ILE A 68 8.32 5.22 9.53
N ASP A 69 9.00 4.07 9.59
CA ASP A 69 10.43 3.99 9.87
C ASP A 69 11.16 3.49 8.63
N GLU A 70 12.25 4.17 8.24
CA GLU A 70 13.21 3.63 7.27
C GLU A 70 14.21 2.74 8.03
N VAL A 71 14.26 1.46 7.70
CA VAL A 71 15.12 0.48 8.38
C VAL A 71 16.43 0.24 7.64
N ASP A 72 16.41 0.36 6.32
CA ASP A 72 17.54 0.32 5.40
C ASP A 72 17.18 1.20 4.18
N GLU A 73 18.16 1.53 3.33
CA GLU A 73 17.94 2.35 2.13
C GLU A 73 16.79 1.78 1.28
N GLY A 74 15.70 2.55 1.15
CA GLY A 74 14.51 2.14 0.38
C GLY A 74 13.66 1.02 1.03
N SER A 75 13.93 0.64 2.27
CA SER A 75 13.16 -0.35 3.03
C SER A 75 12.50 0.30 4.23
N TYR A 76 11.18 0.18 4.31
CA TYR A 76 10.34 0.85 5.30
C TYR A 76 9.54 -0.14 6.13
N ILE A 77 9.30 0.21 7.39
CA ILE A 77 8.30 -0.44 8.24
C ILE A 77 7.20 0.57 8.53
N VAL A 78 6.01 0.33 7.97
CA VAL A 78 4.82 1.14 8.25
C VAL A 78 4.04 0.47 9.37
N THR A 79 4.02 1.08 10.55
CA THR A 79 3.22 0.60 11.68
C THR A 79 1.91 1.39 11.74
N GLY A 80 0.80 0.70 11.96
CA GLY A 80 -0.50 1.33 12.01
C GLY A 80 -1.61 0.44 12.55
N GLU A 81 -2.77 1.03 12.71
CA GLU A 81 -3.98 0.37 13.20
C GLU A 81 -4.79 -0.17 12.02
N LEU A 82 -4.94 -1.49 11.95
CA LEU A 82 -5.78 -2.18 10.98
C LEU A 82 -7.12 -2.55 11.63
N THR A 83 -8.19 -1.99 11.10
CA THR A 83 -9.56 -2.28 11.51
C THR A 83 -10.23 -3.19 10.49
N ILE A 84 -10.69 -4.34 10.96
CA ILE A 84 -11.50 -5.29 10.20
C ILE A 84 -12.71 -5.61 11.08
N ARG A 85 -13.91 -5.38 10.55
CA ARG A 85 -15.17 -5.40 11.33
C ARG A 85 -15.14 -4.39 12.48
N ASP A 86 -15.47 -4.83 13.69
CA ASP A 86 -15.47 -4.06 14.93
C ASP A 86 -14.14 -4.15 15.71
N MET A 87 -13.13 -4.84 15.17
CA MET A 87 -11.85 -5.05 15.84
C MET A 87 -10.74 -4.24 15.17
N THR A 88 -9.94 -3.57 15.99
CA THR A 88 -8.75 -2.82 15.57
C THR A 88 -7.51 -3.44 16.22
N LYS A 89 -6.46 -3.66 15.42
CA LYS A 89 -5.17 -4.19 15.87
C LYS A 89 -4.01 -3.45 15.21
N THR A 90 -2.97 -3.20 15.98
CA THR A 90 -1.70 -2.71 15.45
C THR A 90 -1.03 -3.77 14.59
N VAL A 91 -0.64 -3.39 13.37
CA VAL A 91 0.16 -4.21 12.45
C VAL A 91 1.32 -3.39 11.92
N SER A 92 2.45 -4.05 11.69
CA SER A 92 3.60 -3.45 11.00
C SER A 92 3.75 -4.07 9.62
N VAL A 93 3.86 -3.26 8.59
CA VAL A 93 3.94 -3.71 7.20
C VAL A 93 5.33 -3.36 6.67
N PRO A 94 6.18 -4.36 6.38
CA PRO A 94 7.41 -4.10 5.66
C PRO A 94 7.08 -3.76 4.21
N LEU A 95 7.64 -2.66 3.72
CA LEU A 95 7.53 -2.19 2.35
C LEU A 95 8.92 -1.91 1.78
N GLU A 96 9.12 -2.28 0.52
CA GLU A 96 10.33 -1.97 -0.25
C GLU A 96 9.96 -1.00 -1.37
N LEU A 97 10.73 0.07 -1.51
CA LEU A 97 10.61 1.03 -2.59
C LEU A 97 11.29 0.46 -3.83
N ILE A 98 10.47 0.13 -4.83
CA ILE A 98 10.92 -0.43 -6.10
C ILE A 98 11.55 0.66 -6.98
N GLY A 99 11.02 1.88 -6.89
CA GLY A 99 11.54 3.03 -7.63
C GLY A 99 10.64 4.26 -7.55
N VAL A 100 11.22 5.40 -7.91
CA VAL A 100 10.54 6.68 -8.04
C VAL A 100 10.86 7.25 -9.41
N GLU A 101 9.84 7.48 -10.23
CA GLU A 101 10.00 7.94 -11.61
C GLU A 101 8.92 8.96 -11.96
N THR A 102 9.23 9.85 -12.89
CA THR A 102 8.21 10.70 -13.52
C THR A 102 7.63 9.95 -14.71
N ASP A 103 6.31 9.79 -14.73
CA ASP A 103 5.63 9.06 -15.78
C ASP A 103 5.53 9.86 -17.11
N PRO A 104 5.10 9.23 -18.22
CA PRO A 104 4.94 9.92 -19.50
C PRO A 104 3.93 11.08 -19.51
N TYR A 105 3.11 11.21 -18.46
CA TYR A 105 2.12 12.27 -18.30
C TYR A 105 2.64 13.41 -17.40
N GLY A 106 3.86 13.28 -16.87
CA GLY A 106 4.52 14.29 -16.04
C GLY A 106 4.23 14.15 -14.54
N GLU A 107 3.62 13.06 -14.11
CA GLU A 107 3.31 12.81 -12.70
C GLU A 107 4.45 12.06 -12.02
N LEU A 108 4.86 12.51 -10.83
CA LEU A 108 5.88 11.80 -10.04
C LEU A 108 5.23 10.61 -9.33
N ARG A 109 5.76 9.41 -9.58
CA ARG A 109 5.21 8.15 -9.11
C ARG A 109 6.23 7.36 -8.30
N ALA A 110 5.80 6.81 -7.17
CA ALA A 110 6.59 5.89 -6.37
C ALA A 110 5.92 4.51 -6.36
N GLY A 111 6.68 3.44 -6.62
CA GLY A 111 6.22 2.06 -6.54
C GLY A 111 6.75 1.39 -5.28
N LEU A 112 5.87 0.76 -4.50
CA LEU A 112 6.26 0.00 -3.30
C LEU A 112 5.65 -1.39 -3.33
N GLU A 113 6.34 -2.38 -2.77
CA GLU A 113 5.78 -3.70 -2.54
C GLU A 113 6.04 -4.20 -1.12
N GLY A 114 5.29 -5.20 -0.69
CA GLY A 114 5.56 -5.82 0.60
C GLY A 114 4.64 -6.98 0.91
N SER A 115 4.87 -7.62 2.05
CA SER A 115 3.99 -8.69 2.53
C SER A 115 3.96 -8.78 4.05
N ARG A 116 2.82 -9.19 4.58
CA ARG A 116 2.65 -9.39 6.03
C ARG A 116 1.74 -10.58 6.31
N ARG A 117 2.15 -11.45 7.22
CA ARG A 117 1.30 -12.54 7.70
C ARG A 117 0.54 -12.11 8.95
N ILE A 118 -0.76 -12.38 8.97
CA ILE A 118 -1.67 -12.08 10.08
C ILE A 118 -2.48 -13.33 10.47
N ASP A 119 -3.15 -13.30 11.62
CA ASP A 119 -4.13 -14.30 12.02
C ASP A 119 -5.54 -13.72 11.93
N ARG A 120 -6.42 -14.31 11.13
CA ARG A 120 -7.78 -13.78 10.94
C ARG A 120 -8.62 -13.80 12.21
N LYS A 121 -8.25 -14.65 13.18
CA LYS A 121 -8.96 -14.76 14.46
C LYS A 121 -8.74 -13.54 15.34
N ASP A 122 -7.65 -12.79 15.14
CA ASP A 122 -7.37 -11.57 15.89
C ASP A 122 -8.42 -10.47 15.63
N TRP A 123 -9.14 -10.57 14.51
CA TRP A 123 -10.26 -9.71 14.12
C TRP A 123 -11.64 -10.41 14.20
N GLY A 124 -11.75 -11.49 14.96
CA GLY A 124 -13.02 -12.18 15.18
C GLY A 124 -13.55 -12.97 13.97
N VAL A 125 -12.78 -13.10 12.89
CA VAL A 125 -13.14 -13.91 11.73
C VAL A 125 -12.83 -15.38 12.02
N THR A 126 -13.72 -16.07 12.75
CA THR A 126 -13.45 -17.42 13.28
C THR A 126 -14.14 -18.56 12.54
N TRP A 127 -14.98 -18.28 11.53
CA TRP A 127 -15.73 -19.32 10.82
C TRP A 127 -14.80 -20.43 10.30
N ASN A 128 -15.23 -21.68 10.44
CA ASN A 128 -14.53 -22.81 9.88
C ASN A 128 -15.42 -24.05 9.82
N THR A 129 -15.06 -24.98 8.94
CA THR A 129 -15.67 -26.31 8.85
C THR A 129 -14.64 -27.36 9.25
N LYS A 130 -15.03 -28.28 10.13
CA LYS A 130 -14.19 -29.44 10.49
C LYS A 130 -14.17 -30.43 9.34
N LEU A 131 -13.01 -31.02 9.09
CA LEU A 131 -12.84 -32.06 8.08
C LEU A 131 -12.86 -33.45 8.72
N ASP A 132 -13.40 -34.44 8.01
CA ASP A 132 -13.44 -35.85 8.48
C ASP A 132 -12.04 -36.44 8.70
N SER A 133 -11.05 -35.92 7.95
CA SER A 133 -9.62 -36.26 8.10
C SER A 133 -8.96 -35.71 9.37
N GLY A 134 -9.70 -34.94 10.17
CA GLY A 134 -9.14 -34.07 11.18
C GLY A 134 -8.62 -32.75 10.58
N GLY A 135 -8.59 -31.70 11.40
CA GLY A 135 -8.22 -30.34 10.98
C GLY A 135 -9.42 -29.50 10.55
N VAL A 136 -9.11 -28.40 9.85
CA VAL A 136 -10.08 -27.37 9.47
C VAL A 136 -9.95 -27.00 8.00
N LEU A 137 -11.06 -26.54 7.40
CA LEU A 137 -11.13 -26.21 5.98
C LEU A 137 -10.31 -24.97 5.60
N VAL A 138 -10.29 -23.94 6.46
CA VAL A 138 -9.65 -22.65 6.18
C VAL A 138 -8.55 -22.38 7.21
N SER A 139 -7.35 -22.01 6.74
CA SER A 139 -6.23 -21.65 7.63
C SER A 139 -6.57 -20.42 8.47
N ASP A 140 -6.01 -20.36 9.67
CA ASP A 140 -6.09 -19.16 10.52
C ASP A 140 -5.14 -18.06 10.03
N LYS A 141 -4.03 -18.46 9.41
CA LYS A 141 -2.99 -17.53 8.96
C LYS A 141 -3.25 -17.07 7.54
N ILE A 142 -3.31 -15.75 7.36
CA ILE A 142 -3.47 -15.08 6.07
C ILE A 142 -2.17 -14.34 5.75
N THR A 143 -1.71 -14.42 4.50
CA THR A 143 -0.62 -13.58 4.02
C THR A 143 -1.23 -12.48 3.17
N LEU A 144 -1.03 -11.24 3.61
CA LEU A 144 -1.29 -10.02 2.87
C LEU A 144 -0.10 -9.75 1.95
N GLU A 145 -0.37 -9.39 0.70
CA GLU A 145 0.60 -9.01 -0.31
C GLU A 145 0.19 -7.60 -0.77
N PHE A 146 1.15 -6.69 -0.88
CA PHE A 146 0.93 -5.28 -1.19
C PHE A 146 1.73 -4.93 -2.45
N GLU A 147 1.05 -4.34 -3.42
CA GLU A 147 1.66 -3.74 -4.61
C GLU A 147 1.04 -2.35 -4.71
N LEU A 148 1.80 -1.33 -4.33
CA LEU A 148 1.34 0.03 -4.18
C LEU A 148 1.97 0.91 -5.25
N SER A 149 1.21 1.90 -5.68
CA SER A 149 1.81 3.01 -6.38
C SER A 149 1.16 4.32 -6.03
N LEU A 150 2.01 5.25 -5.61
CA LEU A 150 1.63 6.57 -5.14
C LEU A 150 1.95 7.58 -6.22
N ILE A 151 1.01 8.49 -6.46
CA ILE A 151 1.21 9.64 -7.34
C ILE A 151 1.30 10.87 -6.45
N LYS A 152 2.35 11.67 -6.65
CA LYS A 152 2.52 12.91 -5.90
C LYS A 152 1.46 13.91 -6.34
N ASN A 153 0.60 14.31 -5.40
CA ASN A 153 -0.31 15.43 -5.61
C ASN A 153 0.48 16.74 -5.56
N LEU A 154 0.64 17.40 -6.70
CA LEU A 154 1.33 18.70 -6.82
C LEU A 154 0.44 19.90 -6.45
N ALA A 155 -0.78 19.66 -5.95
CA ALA A 155 -1.77 20.72 -5.70
C ALA A 155 -1.43 21.63 -4.50
N GLU A 156 -0.35 21.38 -3.75
CA GLU A 156 0.01 22.18 -2.57
C GLU A 156 1.46 22.69 -2.66
N ALA A 157 1.72 23.59 -3.61
CA ALA A 157 2.88 24.49 -3.61
C ALA A 157 2.69 25.66 -4.60
N ALA A 158 1.61 26.44 -4.45
CA ALA A 158 1.51 27.73 -5.11
C ALA A 158 1.68 28.84 -4.06
N PRO A 159 2.85 29.51 -3.96
CA PRO A 159 2.91 30.76 -3.23
C PRO A 159 1.97 31.75 -3.93
N THR A 160 1.09 32.37 -3.15
CA THR A 160 0.26 33.49 -3.61
C THR A 160 1.19 34.68 -3.88
N GLU A 161 1.78 34.74 -5.07
CA GLU A 161 2.36 35.98 -5.55
C GLU A 161 1.22 36.98 -5.76
N SER A 162 1.12 37.89 -4.79
CA SER A 162 0.22 39.03 -4.85
C SER A 162 0.72 39.97 -5.93
N SER A 163 -0.13 40.18 -6.92
CA SER A 163 -0.08 41.27 -7.86
C SER A 163 -0.20 42.61 -7.11
N ASP A 164 0.86 43.40 -7.13
CA ASP A 164 0.74 44.85 -6.91
C ASP A 164 1.19 45.59 -8.17
N THR A 165 0.18 46.12 -8.88
CA THR A 165 0.33 47.13 -9.92
C THR A 165 0.42 48.47 -9.22
N THR A 166 1.56 49.14 -9.30
CA THR A 166 1.60 50.60 -9.18
C THR A 166 2.39 51.17 -10.36
N ALA A 167 1.66 51.86 -11.23
CA ALA A 167 2.18 52.74 -12.26
C ALA A 167 2.34 54.15 -11.69
N GLN A 168 3.48 54.79 -11.98
CA GLN A 168 3.79 56.24 -12.07
C GLN A 168 5.33 56.35 -12.02
N ASP A 169 6.05 57.25 -12.68
CA ASP A 169 5.88 58.16 -13.81
C ASP A 169 7.31 58.75 -14.01
N GLU A 170 7.64 59.19 -15.23
CA GLU A 170 8.70 60.17 -15.58
C GLU A 170 10.20 59.75 -15.69
N ALA A 171 10.61 59.61 -16.95
CA ALA A 171 11.57 60.45 -17.69
C ALA A 171 13.09 60.47 -17.38
N THR A 172 13.84 60.34 -18.49
CA THR A 172 15.10 61.02 -18.86
C THR A 172 16.38 60.19 -18.87
N THR A 173 16.82 59.91 -20.12
CA THR A 173 18.17 60.13 -20.71
C THR A 173 19.41 59.83 -19.86
N GLU A 174 20.25 58.93 -20.36
CA GLU A 174 21.65 59.16 -20.82
C GLU A 174 22.52 57.91 -20.56
N ALA A 175 23.07 57.33 -21.63
CA ALA A 175 24.29 56.52 -21.59
C ALA A 175 25.44 57.46 -22.01
N PRO A 176 26.69 57.30 -21.52
CA PRO A 176 27.53 56.19 -21.98
C PRO A 176 28.60 55.64 -20.99
N GLN A 177 29.07 54.43 -21.33
CA GLN A 177 30.41 53.82 -21.19
C GLN A 177 31.42 54.38 -20.17
N THR A 178 32.03 53.51 -19.35
CA THR A 178 33.50 53.42 -19.22
C THR A 178 33.96 52.05 -18.71
N GLU A 179 34.99 51.49 -19.37
CA GLU A 179 35.88 50.44 -18.87
C GLU A 179 36.39 50.71 -17.45
N SER A 180 36.64 49.65 -16.68
CA SER A 180 37.96 49.46 -16.06
C SER A 180 38.09 48.09 -15.41
N GLN A 181 39.09 47.38 -15.89
CA GLN A 181 39.69 46.19 -15.29
C GLN A 181 40.28 46.55 -13.93
N HIS A 182 40.12 45.68 -12.93
CA HIS A 182 41.07 45.63 -11.83
C HIS A 182 41.44 44.19 -11.45
N ARG A 183 42.74 44.05 -11.31
CA ARG A 183 43.57 42.87 -11.10
C ARG A 183 43.95 42.84 -9.62
N ALA A 184 43.92 41.66 -9.02
CA ALA A 184 44.63 41.32 -7.78
C ALA A 184 44.94 39.81 -7.89
N GLU A 185 46.17 39.33 -8.11
CA GLU A 185 47.36 39.29 -7.24
C GLU A 185 47.34 38.12 -6.22
N ALA A 186 47.93 36.98 -6.66
CA ALA A 186 48.83 36.00 -5.98
C ALA A 186 48.45 35.32 -4.63
N PRO A 187 49.14 34.27 -4.12
CA PRO A 187 50.08 33.27 -4.71
C PRO A 187 49.75 31.77 -4.37
N ALA A 188 50.61 30.87 -4.87
CA ALA A 188 50.68 29.38 -4.77
C ALA A 188 51.01 28.81 -3.35
N PRO A 189 51.52 27.56 -3.12
CA PRO A 189 51.65 26.30 -3.92
C PRO A 189 51.32 25.00 -3.13
N ILE A 190 51.42 23.80 -3.77
CA ILE A 190 51.78 22.42 -3.27
C ILE A 190 50.93 21.34 -3.97
N ALA A 191 51.38 20.15 -4.34
CA ALA A 191 52.69 19.50 -4.47
C ALA A 191 52.52 18.24 -5.35
N GLU A 192 53.57 17.88 -6.08
CA GLU A 192 53.75 16.57 -6.74
C GLU A 192 53.84 15.43 -5.73
N SER A 193 53.34 14.24 -6.09
CA SER A 193 53.95 12.98 -5.69
C SER A 193 53.75 11.90 -6.76
N SER A 194 54.88 11.47 -7.33
CA SER A 194 55.11 10.33 -8.22
C SER A 194 54.62 9.00 -7.59
N ALA A 195 53.87 8.13 -8.29
CA ALA A 195 54.29 7.03 -9.20
C ALA A 195 54.68 5.71 -8.46
N PRO A 196 54.85 4.51 -9.10
CA PRO A 196 54.42 3.99 -10.43
C PRO A 196 54.00 2.46 -10.43
N VAL A 197 53.85 1.86 -11.64
CA VAL A 197 54.11 0.41 -12.01
C VAL A 197 52.94 -0.59 -11.77
N THR A 198 52.49 -1.49 -12.66
CA THR A 198 53.11 -2.28 -13.76
C THR A 198 52.08 -2.81 -14.76
N GLU A 199 52.53 -3.07 -15.99
CA GLU A 199 51.87 -3.75 -17.12
C GLU A 199 52.39 -5.20 -17.26
N GLY A 200 51.49 -6.18 -17.47
CA GLY A 200 51.70 -7.52 -18.08
C GLY A 200 52.62 -8.54 -17.36
N PRO A 201 52.63 -9.85 -17.73
CA PRO A 201 52.12 -10.45 -18.99
C PRO A 201 51.33 -11.79 -18.84
N GLU A 202 50.55 -12.14 -19.86
CA GLU A 202 50.22 -13.55 -20.22
C GLU A 202 51.37 -14.14 -21.08
N PRO A 203 51.62 -15.48 -21.14
CA PRO A 203 50.88 -16.34 -22.11
C PRO A 203 50.78 -17.87 -21.84
N VAL A 204 49.72 -18.46 -22.41
CA VAL A 204 49.50 -19.80 -23.08
C VAL A 204 50.23 -21.10 -22.68
N THR A 205 49.44 -22.20 -22.61
CA THR A 205 49.56 -23.52 -23.32
C THR A 205 48.38 -24.40 -22.83
N GLU A 206 47.36 -24.79 -23.60
CA GLU A 206 47.27 -25.70 -24.78
C GLU A 206 47.73 -27.15 -24.52
N ALA A 207 46.80 -28.11 -24.48
CA ALA A 207 46.77 -29.27 -25.39
C ALA A 207 45.72 -30.37 -25.03
N LEU A 208 44.77 -30.56 -25.95
CA LEU A 208 44.27 -31.81 -26.57
C LEU A 208 43.87 -33.05 -25.72
N ALA A 209 42.64 -33.54 -25.91
CA ALA A 209 42.32 -34.55 -26.95
C ALA A 209 40.90 -35.18 -26.76
N GLU A 210 40.07 -35.11 -27.82
CA GLU A 210 38.89 -35.96 -28.10
C GLU A 210 39.35 -37.37 -28.61
N PRO A 211 38.54 -38.22 -29.32
CA PRO A 211 37.08 -38.43 -29.42
C PRO A 211 36.70 -39.95 -29.36
N SER A 212 35.41 -40.30 -29.42
CA SER A 212 34.90 -41.56 -30.06
C SER A 212 33.36 -41.55 -30.21
N GLU A 213 32.89 -41.47 -31.45
CA GLU A 213 31.50 -41.65 -31.92
C GLU A 213 31.13 -43.17 -32.08
N PRO A 214 30.09 -43.59 -32.83
CA PRO A 214 28.65 -43.54 -32.53
C PRO A 214 27.99 -44.95 -32.62
N ARG A 215 26.69 -45.10 -32.28
CA ARG A 215 25.88 -46.22 -32.80
C ARG A 215 24.38 -45.93 -32.88
N THR A 216 23.90 -45.99 -34.12
CA THR A 216 22.53 -46.11 -34.63
C THR A 216 21.82 -47.36 -34.08
N GLU A 217 20.52 -47.29 -33.74
CA GLU A 217 19.43 -48.07 -34.39
C GLU A 217 18.04 -47.92 -33.72
N ALA A 218 17.04 -47.83 -34.61
CA ALA A 218 15.71 -48.45 -34.57
C ALA A 218 14.60 -47.91 -33.63
N THR A 219 13.66 -47.20 -34.26
CA THR A 219 12.21 -47.19 -33.97
C THR A 219 11.63 -48.62 -34.06
N PRO A 220 10.54 -48.92 -33.33
CA PRO A 220 9.28 -49.02 -34.06
C PRO A 220 8.09 -48.33 -33.38
N ALA A 221 7.14 -47.95 -34.23
CA ALA A 221 5.85 -47.38 -33.90
C ALA A 221 5.01 -48.27 -32.95
N SER A 222 4.27 -47.64 -32.05
CA SER A 222 3.07 -48.24 -31.46
C SER A 222 1.96 -47.20 -31.36
N THR A 223 0.93 -47.45 -32.15
CA THR A 223 -0.40 -46.85 -32.12
C THR A 223 -1.09 -47.14 -30.79
N HIS A 224 -1.57 -46.10 -30.09
CA HIS A 224 -2.73 -46.21 -29.19
C HIS A 224 -3.52 -44.91 -29.11
N GLU A 225 -4.83 -45.09 -28.96
CA GLU A 225 -5.97 -44.21 -29.21
C GLU A 225 -6.04 -42.90 -28.40
N PRO A 226 -6.86 -41.91 -28.85
CA PRO A 226 -7.10 -40.68 -28.09
C PRO A 226 -7.96 -40.96 -26.86
N ILE A 227 -7.40 -40.75 -25.67
CA ILE A 227 -8.17 -40.68 -24.43
C ILE A 227 -8.92 -39.34 -24.38
N ALA A 228 -10.24 -39.46 -24.26
CA ALA A 228 -11.20 -38.38 -24.22
C ALA A 228 -10.92 -37.40 -23.06
N GLU A 229 -10.92 -36.13 -23.42
CA GLU A 229 -10.99 -34.97 -22.54
C GLU A 229 -12.27 -35.05 -21.70
N THR A 230 -12.12 -35.44 -20.43
CA THR A 230 -13.20 -35.37 -19.45
C THR A 230 -13.00 -34.09 -18.65
N ALA A 231 -13.82 -33.07 -18.95
CA ALA A 231 -13.93 -31.86 -18.15
C ALA A 231 -14.25 -32.21 -16.68
N PRO A 232 -13.60 -31.57 -15.68
CA PRO A 232 -13.96 -31.80 -14.30
C PRO A 232 -15.35 -31.24 -14.02
N ALA A 233 -16.23 -32.11 -13.53
CA ALA A 233 -17.55 -31.75 -13.05
C ALA A 233 -17.44 -30.64 -11.99
N GLN A 234 -18.19 -29.56 -12.19
CA GLN A 234 -18.37 -28.51 -11.19
C GLN A 234 -19.03 -29.15 -9.96
N GLN A 235 -18.34 -29.14 -8.82
CA GLN A 235 -18.97 -29.44 -7.55
C GLN A 235 -19.88 -28.25 -7.20
N GLU A 236 -21.17 -28.45 -7.41
CA GLU A 236 -22.22 -27.54 -6.99
C GLU A 236 -22.26 -27.50 -5.46
N PHE A 237 -22.07 -26.32 -4.87
CA PHE A 237 -22.16 -26.11 -3.42
C PHE A 237 -23.60 -26.36 -2.95
N PRO A 238 -23.81 -26.98 -1.77
CA PRO A 238 -25.15 -27.10 -1.22
C PRO A 238 -25.73 -25.69 -0.96
N PRO A 239 -27.03 -25.46 -1.26
CA PRO A 239 -27.65 -24.15 -1.05
C PRO A 239 -27.63 -23.77 0.43
N ALA A 240 -27.43 -22.48 0.69
CA ALA A 240 -27.44 -21.92 2.04
C ALA A 240 -28.75 -22.28 2.78
N PRO A 241 -28.69 -22.58 4.09
CA PRO A 241 -29.90 -22.83 4.88
C PRO A 241 -30.79 -21.59 4.88
N PRO A 242 -32.14 -21.74 4.88
CA PRO A 242 -33.05 -20.61 4.84
C PRO A 242 -32.89 -19.73 6.08
N VAL A 243 -32.57 -18.45 5.86
CA VAL A 243 -32.49 -17.42 6.90
C VAL A 243 -33.89 -17.22 7.47
N LYS A 244 -34.06 -17.47 8.78
CA LYS A 244 -35.32 -17.17 9.48
C LYS A 244 -35.54 -15.65 9.45
N PRO A 245 -36.76 -15.16 9.17
CA PRO A 245 -37.03 -13.73 9.18
C PRO A 245 -36.73 -13.14 10.57
N VAL A 246 -35.83 -12.17 10.58
CA VAL A 246 -35.51 -11.35 11.76
C VAL A 246 -36.79 -10.65 12.19
N GLN A 247 -37.25 -10.93 13.41
CA GLN A 247 -38.36 -10.19 14.00
C GLN A 247 -37.93 -8.74 14.19
N LYS A 248 -38.70 -7.83 13.60
CA LYS A 248 -38.55 -6.38 13.71
C LYS A 248 -38.50 -5.99 15.20
N PRO A 249 -37.52 -5.20 15.67
CA PRO A 249 -37.51 -4.69 17.03
C PRO A 249 -38.79 -3.91 17.32
N THR A 250 -39.48 -4.29 18.39
CA THR A 250 -40.64 -3.56 18.90
C THR A 250 -40.16 -2.24 19.49
N GLU A 251 -40.72 -1.16 18.96
CA GLU A 251 -40.49 0.24 19.34
C GLU A 251 -40.87 0.45 20.83
N PRO A 252 -40.01 1.07 21.67
CA PRO A 252 -40.38 1.41 23.03
C PRO A 252 -41.29 2.66 23.03
N THR A 253 -42.45 2.52 23.66
CA THR A 253 -43.42 3.59 23.95
C THR A 253 -42.80 4.70 24.81
N PRO A 254 -43.10 5.99 24.57
CA PRO A 254 -42.50 7.10 25.32
C PRO A 254 -43.15 7.23 26.71
N ALA A 255 -42.33 7.25 27.76
CA ALA A 255 -42.74 7.61 29.10
C ALA A 255 -42.41 9.09 29.40
N THR A 256 -43.44 9.81 29.83
CA THR A 256 -43.49 11.20 30.31
C THR A 256 -42.43 11.54 31.38
N PRO A 257 -41.89 12.78 31.42
CA PRO A 257 -40.83 13.17 32.35
C PRO A 257 -41.37 13.58 33.74
N PRO A 258 -40.60 13.41 34.83
CA PRO A 258 -40.87 14.12 36.07
C PRO A 258 -39.92 15.33 36.27
N THR A 259 -40.57 16.48 36.38
CA THR A 259 -40.40 17.61 37.34
C THR A 259 -39.01 18.00 37.87
N GLU A 260 -38.68 19.24 37.51
CA GLU A 260 -37.68 20.22 37.96
C GLU A 260 -37.64 20.56 39.47
N ALA A 261 -36.43 20.75 40.01
CA ALA A 261 -36.03 21.75 41.04
C ALA A 261 -34.48 21.70 41.27
N PRO A 262 -33.83 22.71 41.90
CA PRO A 262 -33.31 23.93 41.29
C PRO A 262 -31.75 24.02 41.29
N GLN A 263 -31.20 24.82 40.37
CA GLN A 263 -29.76 25.14 40.28
C GLN A 263 -29.29 26.16 41.33
N PRO A 264 -28.04 26.09 41.81
CA PRO A 264 -27.34 27.25 42.33
C PRO A 264 -26.57 27.99 41.23
N GLN A 265 -26.80 29.30 41.17
CA GLN A 265 -26.08 30.23 40.31
C GLN A 265 -24.60 30.34 40.72
N SER A 266 -23.70 30.36 39.73
CA SER A 266 -22.38 30.95 39.90
C SER A 266 -22.04 31.80 38.68
N SER A 267 -21.77 33.06 38.99
CA SER A 267 -21.45 34.17 38.10
C SER A 267 -20.00 34.06 37.60
N GLY A 268 -19.78 34.26 36.30
CA GLY A 268 -18.43 34.33 35.71
C GLY A 268 -18.48 34.67 34.21
N LYS A 269 -18.12 35.91 33.89
CA LYS A 269 -18.16 36.60 32.57
C LYS A 269 -17.35 35.92 31.44
N PRO A 270 -17.74 36.08 30.15
CA PRO A 270 -16.96 35.65 28.99
C PRO A 270 -16.05 36.76 28.43
N LEU A 271 -14.82 36.42 28.02
CA LEU A 271 -13.88 37.29 27.29
C LEU A 271 -13.21 36.51 26.13
N GLY A 272 -13.30 37.05 24.89
CA GLY A 272 -12.45 36.84 23.68
C GLY A 272 -12.38 35.41 23.09
N LYS A 273 -12.90 35.04 21.91
CA LYS A 273 -12.66 35.49 20.51
C LYS A 273 -11.19 35.54 20.06
N LEU A 274 -10.92 34.93 18.89
CA LEU A 274 -9.70 34.82 18.05
C LEU A 274 -8.95 33.49 18.31
N PHE A 275 -8.92 32.47 17.45
CA PHE A 275 -8.74 32.44 16.00
C PHE A 275 -9.49 31.27 15.35
N GLY A 276 -10.00 31.49 14.13
CA GLY A 276 -10.47 30.43 13.25
C GLY A 276 -9.52 30.27 12.07
N LEU A 277 -9.05 29.05 11.85
CA LEU A 277 -8.70 28.54 10.53
C LEU A 277 -9.84 27.58 10.15
N ARG A 278 -10.40 27.81 8.98
CA ARG A 278 -11.22 26.83 8.26
C ARG A 278 -10.29 26.03 7.37
#